data_AF-A0A3S1CW66-F1
#
_entry.id   AF-A0A3S1CW66-F1
#
_cell.length_a   1.000
_cell.length_b   1.000
_cell.length_c   1.000
_cell.angle_alpha   90.00
_cell.angle_beta   90.00
_cell.angle_gamma   90.00
#
_symmetry.space_group_name_H-M   'P 1'
#
loop_
_entity.id
_entity.type
_entity.pdbx_description
1 polymer ?
#
loop_
_entity_poly.entity_id
_entity_poly.type
_entity_poly.pdbx_seq_one_letter_code
_entity_poly.pdbx_strand_id
1 'polypeptide(L)'
;YAYQGIGPKDFTGQPIGGLSFFETSVEMRIAITDTIGIVPFVDAGTVSTKSAPDFSDVKVGAGVGLRYVTPFGPLRIDAAVPLNRDPGDPHFGIYAGIGQAF
;
A
#
# COMPACT_ATOMS: atom_id res chain seq x y z
N TYR A 1 0.22 1.76 -5.26
CA TYR A 1 0.06 0.92 -6.46
C TYR A 1 -1.36 0.39 -6.54
N ALA A 2 -1.80 -0.11 -7.71
CA ALA A 2 -3.09 -0.80 -7.81
C ALA A 2 -3.05 -2.14 -7.06
N TYR A 3 -4.21 -2.65 -6.66
CA TYR A 3 -4.31 -3.97 -6.04
C TYR A 3 -3.72 -5.04 -6.98
N GLN A 4 -2.80 -5.86 -6.46
CA GLN A 4 -2.03 -6.85 -7.24
C GLN A 4 -1.28 -6.26 -8.45
N GLY A 5 -0.97 -4.96 -8.43
CA GLY A 5 -0.32 -4.26 -9.54
C GLY A 5 1.19 -4.45 -9.64
N ILE A 6 1.83 -4.99 -8.60
CA ILE A 6 3.29 -5.19 -8.51
C ILE A 6 3.62 -6.64 -8.87
N GLY A 7 4.57 -6.83 -9.79
CA GLY A 7 5.08 -8.14 -10.18
C GLY A 7 4.90 -8.47 -11.67
N PRO A 8 5.24 -9.71 -12.06
CA PRO A 8 5.14 -10.16 -13.44
C PRO A 8 3.72 -10.02 -14.00
N LYS A 9 3.63 -9.55 -15.24
CA LYS A 9 2.38 -9.39 -16.00
C LYS A 9 2.48 -10.14 -17.33
N ASP A 10 1.36 -10.60 -17.85
CA ASP A 10 1.29 -11.16 -19.21
C ASP A 10 1.31 -10.06 -20.29
N PHE A 11 1.20 -10.45 -21.56
CA PHE A 11 1.18 -9.53 -22.70
C PHE A 11 -0.08 -8.63 -22.74
N THR A 12 -1.11 -8.94 -21.97
CA THR A 12 -2.32 -8.11 -21.80
C THR A 12 -2.23 -7.18 -20.58
N GLY A 13 -1.13 -7.24 -19.82
CA GLY A 13 -0.92 -6.47 -18.60
C GLY A 13 -1.57 -7.06 -17.36
N GLN A 14 -2.11 -8.28 -17.43
CA GLN A 14 -2.73 -8.95 -16.27
C GLN A 14 -1.65 -9.54 -15.35
N PRO A 15 -1.77 -9.38 -14.02
CA PRO A 15 -0.83 -9.98 -13.07
C PRO A 15 -0.86 -11.50 -13.15
N ILE A 16 0.30 -12.13 -13.35
CA ILE A 16 0.43 -13.61 -13.39
C ILE A 16 1.01 -14.17 -12.08
N GLY A 17 1.35 -13.29 -11.13
CA GLY A 17 1.95 -13.66 -9.85
C GLY A 17 3.45 -13.97 -9.93
N GLY A 18 4.03 -14.30 -8.77
CA GLY A 18 5.44 -14.67 -8.63
C GLY A 18 5.60 -15.90 -7.73
N LEU A 19 6.80 -16.47 -7.72
CA LEU A 19 7.16 -17.60 -6.86
C LEU A 19 7.55 -17.15 -5.44
N SER A 20 7.93 -15.90 -5.26
CA SER A 20 8.22 -15.32 -3.95
C SER A 20 7.85 -13.84 -3.91
N PHE A 21 7.58 -13.34 -2.70
CA PHE A 21 7.33 -11.92 -2.46
C PHE A 21 7.94 -11.49 -1.13
N PHE A 22 8.19 -10.19 -1.01
CA PHE A 22 8.50 -9.55 0.25
C PHE A 22 7.72 -8.24 0.32
N GLU A 23 7.16 -7.94 1.49
CA GLU A 23 6.43 -6.72 1.76
C GLU A 23 6.81 -6.21 3.15
N THR A 24 6.95 -4.89 3.26
CA THR A 24 7.19 -4.22 4.53
C THR A 24 6.51 -2.86 4.52
N SER A 25 6.11 -2.41 5.71
CA SER A 25 5.47 -1.12 5.92
C SER A 25 6.01 -0.49 7.19
N VAL A 26 6.20 0.83 7.14
CA VAL A 26 6.50 1.65 8.30
C VAL A 26 5.43 2.71 8.40
N GLU A 27 4.74 2.73 9.54
CA GLU A 27 3.69 3.68 9.86
C GLU A 27 4.02 4.44 11.14
N MET A 28 3.75 5.74 11.16
CA MET A 28 3.78 6.53 12.38
C MET A 28 2.37 7.01 12.71
N ARG A 29 1.86 6.68 13.89
CA ARG A 29 0.49 6.99 14.31
C ARG A 29 0.50 8.14 15.30
N ILE A 30 -0.11 9.25 14.94
CA ILE A 30 -0.09 10.48 15.73
C ILE A 30 -1.53 10.85 16.08
N ALA A 31 -1.85 10.87 17.37
CA ALA A 31 -3.13 11.39 17.85
C ALA A 31 -3.06 12.92 17.84
N ILE A 32 -4.00 13.55 17.14
CA ILE A 32 -4.14 15.01 17.09
C ILE A 32 -5.18 15.46 18.12
N THR A 33 -6.26 14.70 18.25
CA THR A 33 -7.27 14.83 19.30
C THR A 33 -7.63 13.44 19.84
N ASP A 34 -8.55 13.37 20.81
CA ASP A 34 -9.07 12.09 21.32
C ASP A 34 -9.80 11.27 20.26
N THR A 35 -10.24 11.90 19.17
CA THR A 35 -11.00 11.23 18.10
C THR A 35 -10.32 11.28 16.74
N ILE A 36 -9.38 12.20 16.50
CA ILE A 36 -8.71 12.39 15.21
C ILE A 36 -7.24 12.03 15.32
N GLY A 37 -6.76 11.21 14.39
CA GLY A 37 -5.35 10.89 14.22
C GLY A 37 -4.90 10.99 12.77
N ILE A 38 -3.60 11.20 12.59
CA ILE A 38 -2.94 11.13 11.28
C ILE A 38 -1.92 9.99 11.27
N VAL A 39 -1.72 9.40 10.09
CA VAL A 39 -0.82 8.27 9.91
C VAL A 39 0.00 8.47 8.63
N PRO A 40 1.14 9.18 8.66
CA PRO A 40 2.09 9.06 7.56
C PRO A 40 2.65 7.64 7.50
N PHE A 41 2.80 7.12 6.28
CA PHE A 41 3.29 5.76 6.05
C PHE A 41 4.15 5.67 4.79
N VAL A 42 5.02 4.66 4.79
CA VAL A 42 5.81 4.23 3.64
C VAL A 42 5.74 2.71 3.55
N ASP A 43 5.37 2.22 2.37
CA ASP A 43 5.26 0.80 2.07
C ASP A 43 6.28 0.43 0.99
N ALA A 44 6.87 -0.75 1.11
CA ALA A 44 7.75 -1.29 0.09
C ALA A 44 7.45 -2.77 -0.15
N GLY A 45 7.41 -3.17 -1.41
CA GLY A 45 7.14 -4.55 -1.79
C GLY A 45 7.85 -4.97 -3.07
N THR A 46 8.07 -6.26 -3.22
CA THR A 46 8.63 -6.86 -4.44
C THR A 46 8.03 -8.25 -4.67
N VAL A 47 7.90 -8.63 -5.94
CA VAL A 47 7.42 -9.94 -6.37
C VAL A 47 8.43 -10.49 -7.38
N SER A 48 8.92 -11.71 -7.14
CA SER A 48 9.93 -12.36 -7.98
C SER A 48 9.45 -13.69 -8.55
N THR A 49 9.94 -14.03 -9.73
CA THR A 49 9.76 -15.36 -10.35
C THR A 49 10.77 -16.40 -9.85
N LYS A 50 11.69 -16.01 -8.96
CA LYS A 50 12.63 -16.93 -8.31
C LYS A 50 12.07 -17.47 -6.99
N SER A 51 12.63 -18.58 -6.51
CA SER A 51 12.23 -19.23 -5.26
C SER A 51 12.48 -18.38 -4.00
N ALA A 52 13.33 -17.37 -4.08
CA ALA A 52 13.56 -16.38 -3.03
C ALA A 52 13.52 -14.95 -3.61
N PRO A 53 13.07 -13.96 -2.83
CA PRO A 53 13.07 -12.56 -3.27
C PRO A 53 14.50 -12.09 -3.57
N ASP A 54 14.72 -11.58 -4.76
CA ASP A 54 16.03 -11.05 -5.20
C ASP A 54 16.13 -9.53 -5.11
N PHE A 55 15.04 -8.86 -4.70
CA PHE A 55 14.93 -7.41 -4.50
C PHE A 55 15.37 -6.58 -5.72
N SER A 56 15.32 -7.17 -6.92
CA SER A 56 15.73 -6.51 -8.16
C SER A 56 14.72 -5.44 -8.62
N ASP A 57 13.45 -5.59 -8.26
CA ASP A 57 12.37 -4.64 -8.54
C ASP A 57 11.53 -4.36 -7.29
N VAL A 58 12.06 -3.50 -6.42
CA VAL A 58 11.34 -3.05 -5.21
C VAL A 58 10.48 -1.85 -5.58
N LYS A 59 9.18 -1.95 -5.33
CA LYS A 59 8.22 -0.87 -5.50
C LYS A 59 7.91 -0.23 -4.15
N VAL A 60 8.00 1.10 -4.10
CA VAL A 60 7.81 1.90 -2.89
C VAL A 60 6.65 2.85 -3.08
N GLY A 61 5.77 2.92 -2.09
CA GLY A 61 4.68 3.88 -2.00
C GLY A 61 4.80 4.68 -0.70
N ALA A 62 4.36 5.94 -0.72
CA ALA A 62 4.24 6.74 0.48
C ALA A 62 2.88 7.42 0.52
N GLY A 63 2.37 7.65 1.71
CA GLY A 63 1.05 8.22 1.88
C GLY A 63 0.81 8.80 3.26
N VAL A 64 -0.41 9.34 3.40
CA VAL A 64 -0.92 9.85 4.66
C VAL A 64 -2.34 9.34 4.87
N GLY A 65 -2.57 8.88 6.08
CA GLY A 65 -3.85 8.43 6.59
C GLY A 65 -4.48 9.44 7.53
N LEU A 66 -5.79 9.57 7.43
CA LEU A 66 -6.65 10.15 8.46
C LEU A 66 -7.38 9.02 9.19
N ARG A 67 -7.44 9.14 10.51
CA ARG A 67 -8.18 8.23 11.40
C ARG A 67 -9.19 9.06 12.16
N TYR A 68 -10.45 8.64 12.14
CA TYR A 68 -11.50 9.28 12.91
C TYR A 68 -12.28 8.24 13.71
N VAL A 69 -12.19 8.29 15.04
CA VAL A 69 -12.88 7.39 15.95
C VAL A 69 -14.29 7.91 16.17
N THR A 70 -15.28 7.15 15.71
CA THR A 70 -16.69 7.44 15.94
C THR A 70 -17.28 6.48 16.99
N PRO A 71 -18.48 6.76 17.54
CA PRO A 71 -19.15 5.85 18.49
C PRO A 71 -19.46 4.45 17.94
N PHE A 72 -19.47 4.27 16.62
CA PHE A 72 -19.77 2.99 15.96
C PHE A 72 -18.54 2.35 15.29
N GLY A 73 -17.35 2.95 15.45
CA GLY A 73 -16.08 2.37 15.02
C GLY A 73 -15.12 3.38 14.37
N PRO A 74 -13.85 3.00 14.19
CA PRO A 74 -12.88 3.86 13.53
C PRO A 74 -13.12 3.94 12.02
N LEU A 75 -13.14 5.15 11.48
CA LEU A 75 -13.08 5.45 10.06
C LEU A 75 -11.62 5.68 9.64
N ARG A 76 -11.26 5.18 8.46
CA ARG A 76 -9.93 5.29 7.88
C ARG A 76 -10.04 5.84 6.47
N ILE A 77 -9.23 6.85 6.17
CA ILE A 77 -9.06 7.36 4.81
C ILE A 77 -7.56 7.50 4.59
N ASP A 78 -7.02 6.83 3.59
CA ASP A 78 -5.61 6.85 3.24
C ASP A 78 -5.44 7.35 1.82
N ALA A 79 -4.50 8.28 1.61
CA ALA A 79 -4.09 8.73 0.29
C ALA A 79 -2.61 8.41 0.09
N ALA A 80 -2.27 7.72 -0.99
CA ALA A 80 -0.92 7.27 -1.28
C ALA A 80 -0.52 7.55 -2.72
N VAL A 81 0.79 7.72 -2.94
CA VAL A 81 1.41 7.84 -4.26
C VAL A 81 2.53 6.81 -4.41
N PRO A 82 2.70 6.21 -5.60
CA PRO A 82 3.89 5.41 -5.87
C PRO A 82 5.11 6.32 -6.07
N LEU A 83 6.23 5.98 -5.45
CA LEU A 83 7.48 6.75 -5.54
C LEU A 83 8.33 6.37 -6.76
N ASN A 84 8.20 5.13 -7.25
CA ASN A 84 8.95 4.59 -8.38
C ASN A 84 8.06 3.73 -9.30
N ARG A 85 7.04 4.40 -9.85
CA ARG A 85 6.01 3.82 -10.72
C ARG A 85 6.53 3.34 -12.07
N ASP A 86 5.91 2.29 -12.60
CA ASP A 86 6.09 1.86 -13.98
C ASP A 86 5.04 2.48 -14.92
N PRO A 87 5.27 2.44 -16.26
CA PRO A 87 4.23 2.74 -17.23
C PRO A 87 2.98 1.87 -17.00
N GLY A 88 1.82 2.52 -16.84
CA GLY A 88 0.54 1.86 -16.57
C GLY A 88 0.14 1.82 -15.10
N ASP A 89 1.04 2.16 -14.17
CA ASP A 89 0.67 2.28 -12.76
C ASP A 89 -0.13 3.56 -12.47
N PRO A 90 -1.09 3.52 -11.50
CA PRO A 90 -1.87 4.69 -11.12
C PRO A 90 -0.99 5.77 -10.49
N HIS A 91 -1.34 7.03 -10.71
CA HIS A 91 -0.60 8.17 -10.16
C HIS A 91 -0.82 8.39 -8.66
N PHE A 92 -1.98 7.97 -8.15
CA PHE A 92 -2.34 8.06 -6.74
C PHE A 92 -3.37 6.97 -6.43
N GLY A 93 -3.53 6.64 -5.16
CA GLY A 93 -4.56 5.75 -4.65
C GLY A 93 -5.25 6.37 -3.44
N ILE A 94 -6.56 6.16 -3.35
CA ILE A 94 -7.35 6.49 -2.16
C ILE A 94 -7.94 5.19 -1.65
N TYR A 95 -7.78 4.94 -0.36
CA TYR A 95 -8.41 3.84 0.35
C TYR A 95 -9.29 4.40 1.46
N ALA A 96 -10.48 3.84 1.62
CA ALA A 96 -11.39 4.19 2.70
C ALA A 96 -11.93 2.91 3.32
N GLY A 97 -12.02 2.89 4.65
CA GLY A 97 -12.45 1.71 5.41
C GLY A 97 -13.19 2.09 6.68
N ILE A 98 -14.08 1.20 7.12
CA ILE A 98 -14.84 1.31 8.36
C ILE A 98 -14.51 0.08 9.20
N GLY A 99 -14.16 0.30 10.47
CA GLY A 99 -13.86 -0.76 11.42
C GLY A 99 -12.37 -1.08 11.52
N GLN A 100 -12.06 -2.14 12.27
CA GLN A 100 -10.70 -2.60 12.48
C GLN A 100 -10.45 -3.83 11.59
N ALA A 101 -9.69 -3.66 10.51
CA ALA A 101 -9.16 -4.79 9.76
C ALA A 101 -8.13 -5.52 10.64
N PHE A 102 -8.32 -6.82 10.81
CA PHE A 102 -7.44 -7.78 11.50
C PHE A 102 -6.46 -8.40 10.51
#